data_AF-A0A940LCB1-F1
#
_entry.id   AF-A0A940LCB1-F1
#
_cell.length_a   1.000
_cell.length_b   1.000
_cell.length_c   1.000
_cell.angle_alpha   90.00
_cell.angle_beta   90.00
_cell.angle_gamma   90.00
#
_symmetry.space_group_name_H-M   'P 1'
#
loop_
_entity.id
_entity.type
_entity.pdbx_description
1 polymer ?
#
loop_
_entity_poly.entity_id
_entity_poly.type
_entity_poly.pdbx_seq_one_letter_code
_entity_poly.pdbx_strand_id
1 'polypeptide(L)'
;MRKAVLVITVLVFGFSSFAQIRKTPAAVTQAFEKQYPNASGVQYEDNLINVQVHFASDSGKMIAKYNGDGTWKETEREFNYDNLPADVKIGFDKSKYATEWKVKETA
;
A
#
# COMPACT_ATOMS: atom_id res chain seq x y z
N MET A 1 -31.16 52.27 5.53
CA MET A 1 -30.15 51.50 4.77
C MET A 1 -29.36 50.61 5.72
N ARG A 2 -29.62 49.31 5.76
CA ARG A 2 -28.63 48.27 6.10
C ARG A 2 -29.05 47.03 5.34
N LYS A 3 -28.48 46.84 4.15
CA LYS A 3 -28.65 45.61 3.35
C LYS A 3 -27.93 44.51 4.13
N ALA A 4 -28.67 43.56 4.69
CA ALA A 4 -28.08 42.35 5.21
C ALA A 4 -27.63 41.51 4.00
N VAL A 5 -26.36 41.64 3.63
CA VAL A 5 -25.72 40.76 2.66
C VAL A 5 -25.39 39.47 3.41
N LEU A 6 -26.23 38.46 3.22
CA LEU A 6 -25.99 37.12 3.72
C LEU A 6 -25.04 36.44 2.74
N VAL A 7 -23.74 36.49 3.07
CA VAL A 7 -22.68 35.80 2.33
C VAL A 7 -22.89 34.30 2.50
N ILE A 8 -23.33 33.64 1.45
CA ILE A 8 -23.46 32.18 1.38
C ILE A 8 -22.05 31.61 1.37
N THR A 9 -21.61 31.13 2.53
CA THR A 9 -20.37 30.39 2.73
C THR A 9 -20.45 29.06 1.99
N VAL A 10 -19.80 29.01 0.82
CA VAL A 10 -19.13 27.88 0.17
C VAL A 10 -19.49 26.48 0.72
N LEU A 11 -20.38 25.77 0.01
CA LEU A 11 -20.49 24.31 0.03
C LEU A 11 -19.43 23.75 -0.95
N VAL A 12 -18.20 23.54 -0.48
CA VAL A 12 -17.26 22.65 -1.19
C VAL A 12 -17.77 21.23 -0.97
N PHE A 13 -18.59 20.73 -1.91
CA PHE A 13 -18.78 19.29 -2.05
C PHE A 13 -17.41 18.68 -2.33
N GLY A 14 -16.96 17.81 -1.43
CA GLY A 14 -15.69 17.12 -1.54
C GLY A 14 -15.59 16.40 -2.88
N PHE A 15 -14.73 16.91 -3.76
CA PHE A 15 -14.25 16.12 -4.89
C PHE A 15 -13.47 14.96 -4.28
N SER A 16 -14.04 13.76 -4.33
CA SER A 16 -13.26 12.52 -4.16
C SER A 16 -12.22 12.52 -5.26
N SER A 17 -11.00 12.93 -4.93
CA SER A 17 -9.86 12.79 -5.82
C SER A 17 -9.59 11.29 -5.99
N PHE A 18 -10.02 10.72 -7.11
CA PHE A 18 -9.59 9.39 -7.51
C PHE A 18 -8.17 9.53 -8.07
N ALA A 19 -7.16 9.29 -7.24
CA ALA A 19 -5.76 9.32 -7.65
C ALA A 19 -5.38 8.14 -8.59
N GLN A 20 -6.26 7.13 -8.74
CA GLN A 20 -6.04 6.00 -9.65
C GLN A 20 -6.43 6.35 -11.10
N ILE A 21 -5.60 5.92 -12.06
CA ILE A 21 -5.83 6.12 -13.50
C ILE A 21 -7.09 5.38 -13.98
N ARG A 22 -7.43 4.24 -13.36
CA ARG A 22 -8.62 3.44 -13.67
C ARG A 22 -9.18 2.80 -12.41
N LYS A 23 -10.40 2.28 -12.53
CA LYS A 23 -11.03 1.49 -11.47
C LYS A 23 -10.26 0.19 -11.27
N THR A 24 -9.98 -0.15 -10.00
CA THR A 24 -9.40 -1.44 -9.63
C THR A 24 -10.27 -2.60 -10.16
N PRO A 25 -9.68 -3.62 -10.82
CA PRO A 25 -10.41 -4.80 -11.33
C PRO A 25 -11.10 -5.61 -10.23
N ALA A 26 -12.36 -5.98 -10.47
CA ALA A 26 -13.15 -6.76 -9.50
C ALA A 26 -12.58 -8.16 -9.23
N ALA A 27 -11.88 -8.76 -10.20
CA ALA A 27 -11.22 -10.04 -10.02
C ALA A 27 -10.12 -9.96 -8.95
N VAL A 28 -9.40 -8.83 -8.87
CA VAL A 28 -8.38 -8.60 -7.85
C VAL A 28 -9.01 -8.41 -6.49
N THR A 29 -10.06 -7.60 -6.37
CA THR A 29 -10.72 -7.38 -5.06
C THR A 29 -11.26 -8.69 -4.49
N GLN A 30 -11.90 -9.52 -5.32
CA GLN A 30 -12.41 -10.84 -4.92
C GLN A 30 -11.29 -11.81 -4.53
N ALA A 31 -10.21 -11.86 -5.32
CA ALA A 31 -9.06 -12.72 -5.01
C ALA A 31 -8.39 -12.32 -3.69
N PHE A 32 -8.24 -11.00 -3.47
CA PHE A 32 -7.68 -10.45 -2.24
C PHE A 32 -8.55 -10.76 -1.02
N GLU A 33 -9.86 -10.48 -1.07
CA GLU A 33 -10.80 -10.75 0.02
C GLU A 33 -10.83 -12.23 0.41
N LYS A 34 -10.71 -13.13 -0.58
CA LYS A 34 -10.61 -14.58 -0.33
C LYS A 34 -9.30 -14.97 0.33
N GLN A 35 -8.19 -14.36 -0.07
CA GLN A 35 -6.85 -14.71 0.43
C GLN A 35 -6.57 -14.10 1.81
N TYR A 36 -7.10 -12.91 2.08
CA TYR A 36 -6.87 -12.15 3.30
C TYR A 36 -8.20 -11.67 3.93
N PRO A 37 -9.05 -12.60 4.40
CA PRO A 37 -10.41 -12.28 4.89
C PRO A 37 -10.42 -11.38 6.13
N ASN A 38 -9.32 -11.33 6.88
CA ASN A 38 -9.17 -10.53 8.10
C ASN A 38 -8.31 -9.27 7.89
N ALA A 39 -7.98 -8.92 6.64
CA ALA A 39 -7.19 -7.73 6.34
C ALA A 39 -7.93 -6.45 6.78
N SER A 40 -7.17 -5.49 7.29
CA SER A 40 -7.68 -4.17 7.65
C SER A 40 -6.85 -3.06 7.01
N GLY A 41 -7.41 -1.85 6.93
CA GLY A 41 -6.72 -0.70 6.32
C GLY A 41 -6.37 -0.91 4.84
N VAL A 42 -7.24 -1.63 4.10
CA VAL A 42 -6.99 -2.05 2.71
C VAL A 42 -6.94 -0.84 1.78
N GLN A 43 -5.87 -0.72 1.01
CA GLN A 43 -5.68 0.29 -0.03
C GLN A 43 -5.20 -0.38 -1.31
N TYR A 44 -5.83 -0.01 -2.42
CA TYR A 44 -5.49 -0.55 -3.74
C TYR A 44 -4.69 0.48 -4.53
N GLU A 45 -3.66 0.03 -5.23
CA GLU A 45 -2.87 0.81 -6.17
C GLU A 45 -2.78 0.06 -7.51
N ASP A 46 -3.48 0.57 -8.53
CA ASP A 46 -3.46 0.01 -9.87
C ASP A 46 -2.33 0.64 -10.70
N ASN A 47 -1.27 -0.14 -10.93
CA ASN A 47 -0.08 0.23 -11.68
C ASN A 47 -0.16 -0.15 -13.16
N LEU A 48 -1.37 -0.30 -13.72
CA LEU A 48 -1.69 -0.73 -15.09
C LEU A 48 -1.34 -2.20 -15.41
N ILE A 49 -0.15 -2.64 -15.02
CA ILE A 49 0.37 -4.00 -15.28
C ILE A 49 0.00 -4.95 -14.14
N ASN A 50 -0.05 -4.44 -12.92
CA ASN A 50 -0.44 -5.17 -11.72
C ASN A 50 -1.23 -4.26 -10.79
N VAL A 51 -1.89 -4.87 -9.82
CA VAL A 51 -2.54 -4.18 -8.72
C VAL A 51 -1.82 -4.57 -7.44
N GLN A 52 -1.37 -3.57 -6.70
CA GLN A 52 -0.81 -3.74 -5.36
C GLN A 52 -1.91 -3.45 -4.34
N VAL A 53 -2.05 -4.33 -3.36
CA VAL A 53 -2.99 -4.18 -2.26
C VAL A 53 -2.17 -4.02 -0.99
N HIS A 54 -2.16 -2.82 -0.44
CA HIS A 54 -1.56 -2.52 0.86
C HIS A 54 -2.58 -2.81 1.95
N PHE A 55 -2.19 -3.54 2.99
CA PHE A 55 -3.10 -3.89 4.08
C PHE A 55 -2.33 -4.19 5.36
N ALA A 56 -3.03 -4.12 6.49
CA ALA A 56 -2.55 -4.62 7.76
C ALA A 56 -3.08 -6.04 8.01
N SER A 57 -2.22 -6.89 8.54
CA SER A 57 -2.50 -8.24 9.02
C SER A 57 -1.95 -8.42 10.44
N ASP A 58 -2.23 -9.55 11.08
CA ASP A 58 -1.62 -9.92 12.37
C ASP A 58 -0.08 -9.94 12.31
N SER A 59 0.47 -10.08 11.11
CA SER A 59 1.90 -10.11 10.87
C SER A 59 2.53 -8.77 10.50
N GLY A 60 1.76 -7.68 10.57
CA GLY A 60 2.19 -6.33 10.25
C GLY A 60 1.66 -5.82 8.92
N LYS A 61 2.34 -4.82 8.36
CA LYS A 61 2.01 -4.21 7.07
C LYS A 61 2.46 -5.12 5.92
N MET A 62 1.56 -5.33 5.00
CA MET A 62 1.71 -6.26 3.89
C MET A 62 1.37 -5.58 2.57
N ILE A 63 1.99 -6.07 1.50
CA ILE A 63 1.66 -5.71 0.12
C ILE A 63 1.41 -7.01 -0.65
N ALA A 64 0.20 -7.21 -1.16
CA ALA A 64 -0.10 -8.32 -2.06
C ALA A 64 -0.21 -7.81 -3.50
N LYS A 65 0.52 -8.43 -4.44
CA LYS A 65 0.52 -8.03 -5.84
C LYS A 65 -0.22 -9.06 -6.69
N TYR A 66 -1.16 -8.58 -7.52
CA TYR A 66 -1.98 -9.40 -8.40
C TYR A 66 -1.86 -8.93 -9.86
N ASN A 67 -1.99 -9.85 -10.80
CA ASN A 67 -2.32 -9.50 -12.19
C ASN A 67 -3.75 -8.94 -12.28
N GLY A 68 -4.08 -8.24 -13.37
CA GLY A 68 -5.42 -7.65 -13.56
C GLY A 68 -6.57 -8.65 -13.60
N ASP A 69 -6.29 -9.94 -13.84
CA ASP A 69 -7.26 -11.04 -13.81
C ASP A 69 -7.46 -11.65 -12.41
N GLY A 70 -6.80 -11.11 -11.38
CA GLY A 70 -6.87 -11.62 -10.01
C GLY A 70 -5.86 -12.72 -9.69
N THR A 71 -4.98 -13.10 -10.62
CA THR A 71 -3.92 -14.07 -10.33
C THR A 71 -2.89 -13.48 -9.36
N TRP A 72 -2.69 -14.13 -8.21
CA TRP A 72 -1.69 -13.75 -7.22
C TRP A 72 -0.27 -13.92 -7.77
N LYS A 73 0.60 -12.94 -7.49
CA LYS A 73 2.01 -12.97 -7.89
C LYS A 73 2.93 -13.14 -6.69
N GLU A 74 2.80 -12.24 -5.73
CA GLU A 74 3.69 -12.17 -4.58
C GLU A 74 3.02 -11.49 -3.40
N THR A 75 3.61 -11.70 -2.22
CA THR A 75 3.28 -10.97 -1.02
C THR A 75 4.57 -10.57 -0.33
N GLU A 76 4.66 -9.29 -0.04
CA GLU A 76 5.78 -8.62 0.58
C GLU A 76 5.35 -8.17 1.97
N ARG A 77 6.22 -8.36 2.97
CA ARG A 77 5.95 -7.97 4.35
C ARG A 77 7.01 -6.98 4.77
N GLU A 78 6.60 -5.78 5.14
CA GLU A 78 7.55 -4.81 5.68
C GLU A 78 8.14 -5.34 6.99
N PHE A 79 9.47 -5.42 7.05
CA PHE A 79 10.22 -5.77 8.26
C PHE A 79 10.97 -4.54 8.78
N ASN A 80 11.27 -4.54 10.08
CA ASN A 80 12.35 -3.72 10.61
C ASN A 80 13.67 -4.49 10.42
N TYR A 81 14.73 -3.82 9.98
CA TYR A 81 16.07 -4.39 9.86
C TYR A 81 16.49 -5.19 11.10
N ASP A 82 16.17 -4.70 12.30
CA ASP A 82 16.52 -5.36 13.56
C ASP A 82 15.90 -6.76 13.71
N ASN A 83 14.71 -6.94 13.12
CA ASN A 83 13.94 -8.19 13.14
C ASN A 83 14.35 -9.17 12.04
N LEU A 84 15.30 -8.82 11.17
CA LEU A 84 15.80 -9.73 10.16
C LEU A 84 16.54 -10.92 10.79
N PRO A 85 16.51 -12.11 10.13
CA PRO A 85 17.30 -13.26 10.56
C PRO A 85 18.78 -12.89 10.73
N ALA A 86 19.43 -13.47 11.74
CA ALA A 86 20.82 -13.18 12.06
C ALA A 86 21.75 -13.39 10.86
N ASP A 87 21.56 -14.47 10.10
CA ASP A 87 22.37 -14.79 8.92
C ASP A 87 22.24 -13.75 7.82
N VAL A 88 21.06 -13.13 7.67
CA VAL A 88 20.82 -12.06 6.69
C VAL A 88 21.57 -10.80 7.09
N LYS A 89 21.52 -10.42 8.38
CA LYS A 89 22.27 -9.27 8.91
C LYS A 89 23.77 -9.47 8.75
N ILE A 90 24.28 -10.64 9.13
CA ILE A 90 25.71 -11.00 8.96
C ILE A 90 26.12 -10.95 7.48
N GLY A 91 25.27 -11.43 6.58
CA GLY A 91 25.50 -11.35 5.13
C GLY A 91 25.57 -9.91 4.63
N PHE A 92 24.63 -9.07 5.05
CA PHE A 92 24.61 -7.65 4.71
C PHE A 92 25.84 -6.93 5.22
N ASP A 93 26.21 -7.13 6.49
CA ASP A 93 27.36 -6.48 7.15
C ASP A 93 28.71 -6.82 6.49
N LYS A 94 28.81 -7.99 5.84
CA LYS A 94 29.99 -8.41 5.06
C LYS A 94 29.98 -7.92 3.61
N SER A 95 28.87 -7.34 3.16
CA SER A 95 28.74 -6.86 1.79
C SER A 95 29.42 -5.50 1.61
N LYS A 96 29.70 -5.14 0.35
CA LYS A 96 30.22 -3.81 0.00
C LYS A 96 29.26 -2.65 0.33
N TYR A 97 28.02 -2.94 0.71
CA TYR A 97 26.99 -1.94 0.97
C TYR A 97 26.95 -1.50 2.44
N ALA A 98 27.53 -2.29 3.36
CA ALA A 98 27.40 -2.06 4.80
C ALA A 98 28.04 -0.76 5.29
N THR A 99 29.09 -0.27 4.62
CA THR A 99 29.93 0.83 5.14
C THR A 99 29.44 2.21 4.74
N GLU A 100 28.89 2.37 3.53
CA GLU A 100 28.55 3.68 2.96
C GLU A 100 27.03 3.89 2.79
N TRP A 101 26.23 2.83 2.86
CA TRP A 101 24.81 2.90 2.51
C TRP A 101 23.94 2.79 3.75
N LYS A 102 22.93 3.64 3.83
CA LYS A 102 21.89 3.54 4.85
C LYS A 102 20.77 2.63 4.35
N VAL A 103 20.41 1.65 5.16
CA VAL A 103 19.23 0.82 4.91
C VAL A 103 18.00 1.73 4.93
N LYS A 104 17.29 1.80 3.80
CA LYS A 104 16.07 2.60 3.67
C LYS A 104 14.83 1.80 4.02
N GLU A 105 14.81 0.52 3.65
CA GLU A 105 13.66 -0.36 3.74
C GLU A 105 14.12 -1.82 3.77
N THR A 106 13.33 -2.67 4.41
CA THR A 106 13.49 -4.13 4.44
C THR A 106 12.12 -4.77 4.32
N ALA A 107 11.99 -5.77 3.45
CA ALA A 107 10.72 -6.43 3.17
C ALA A 107 10.90 -7.89 2.71
#